data_AF-A0A820QDH7-F1
#
_entry.id   AF-A0A820QDH7-F1
#
_cell.length_a   1.000
_cell.length_b   1.000
_cell.length_c   1.000
_cell.angle_alpha   90.00
_cell.angle_beta   90.00
_cell.angle_gamma   90.00
#
_symmetry.space_group_name_H-M   'P 1'
#
loop_
_entity.id
_entity.type
_entity.pdbx_description
1 polymer ?
#
loop_
_entity_poly.entity_id
_entity_poly.type
_entity_poly.pdbx_seq_one_letter_code
_entity_poly.pdbx_strand_id
1 'polypeptide(L)'
;YPNVGKSSVINSLKRSQACETGSTPGVTKQMQTIKLDKLIKLFDSPGIVMSKETNPANLVLRNCIRIETIENPVPAIELLIHRCTKEQVKFYL
;
A
#
# COMPACT_ATOMS: atom_id res chain seq x y z
N TYR A 1 -6.10 -2.68 -3.55
CA TYR A 1 -5.23 -2.65 -2.36
C TYR A 1 -4.64 -1.26 -2.14
N PRO A 2 -4.54 -0.80 -0.88
CA PRO A 2 -3.73 0.36 -0.48
C PRO A 2 -2.25 0.18 -0.86
N ASN A 3 -1.51 1.29 -0.98
CA ASN A 3 -0.04 1.32 -1.11
C ASN A 3 0.59 0.51 -2.27
N VAL A 4 -0.19 0.07 -3.25
CA VAL A 4 0.32 -0.59 -4.48
C VAL A 4 0.86 0.39 -5.54
N GLY A 5 0.99 1.68 -5.21
CA GLY A 5 1.57 2.68 -6.11
C GLY A 5 0.65 3.29 -7.17
N LYS A 6 -0.69 3.17 -7.04
CA LYS A 6 -1.67 3.72 -8.02
C LYS A 6 -1.40 5.20 -8.36
N SER A 7 -1.40 6.06 -7.35
CA SER A 7 -1.16 7.50 -7.48
C SER A 7 0.25 7.81 -7.98
N SER A 8 1.24 7.00 -7.59
CA SER A 8 2.62 7.13 -8.08
C SER A 8 2.73 6.83 -9.57
N VAL A 9 2.04 5.81 -10.07
CA VAL A 9 1.97 5.50 -11.51
C VAL A 9 1.31 6.64 -12.27
N ILE A 10 0.24 7.23 -11.74
CA ILE A 10 -0.42 8.39 -12.36
C ILE A 10 0.53 9.59 -12.43
N ASN A 11 1.26 9.90 -11.36
CA ASN A 11 2.26 10.97 -11.36
C ASN A 11 3.37 10.73 -12.37
N SER A 12 3.87 9.50 -12.47
CA SER A 12 4.88 9.11 -13.47
C SER A 12 4.37 9.29 -14.91
N LEU A 13 3.14 8.88 -15.19
CA LEU A 13 2.50 9.09 -16.50
C LEU A 13 2.30 10.58 -16.79
N LYS A 14 1.86 11.36 -15.79
CA LYS A 14 1.63 12.79 -15.92
C LYS A 14 2.93 13.60 -16.03
N ARG A 15 4.04 13.05 -15.54
CA ARG A 15 5.34 13.71 -15.35
C ARG A 15 5.29 14.92 -14.44
N SER A 16 4.37 14.91 -13.48
CA SER A 16 4.21 15.93 -12.46
C SER A 16 3.53 15.36 -11.23
N GLN A 17 3.61 16.04 -10.10
CA GLN A 17 2.90 15.67 -8.88
C GLN A 17 1.43 16.11 -8.98
N ALA A 18 0.58 15.27 -9.58
CA ALA A 18 -0.85 15.51 -9.75
C ALA A 18 -1.72 14.84 -8.68
N CYS A 19 -1.23 13.74 -8.10
CA CYS A 19 -1.85 13.03 -6.99
C CYS A 19 -0.93 13.08 -5.77
N GLU A 20 -1.51 13.12 -4.57
CA GLU A 20 -0.78 12.89 -3.33
C GLU A 20 -0.32 11.42 -3.26
N THR A 21 0.89 11.20 -2.75
CA THR A 21 1.50 9.87 -2.61
C THR A 21 2.13 9.75 -1.23
N GLY A 22 2.07 8.56 -0.64
CA GLY A 22 2.72 8.26 0.63
C GLY A 22 2.81 6.76 0.87
N SER A 23 3.56 6.36 1.89
CA SER A 23 3.77 4.96 2.28
C SER A 23 2.68 4.41 3.21
N THR A 24 1.83 5.28 3.75
CA THR A 24 0.76 4.92 4.68
C THR A 24 -0.58 4.67 3.95
N PRO A 25 -1.38 3.67 4.37
CA PRO A 25 -2.72 3.49 3.82
C PRO A 25 -3.60 4.73 4.02
N GLY A 26 -4.52 4.95 3.08
CA GLY A 26 -5.53 6.02 3.20
C GLY A 26 -5.05 7.42 2.79
N VAL A 27 -3.96 7.54 2.03
CA VAL A 27 -3.54 8.81 1.39
C VAL A 27 -4.62 9.30 0.44
N THR A 28 -4.98 8.51 -0.57
CA THR A 28 -6.11 8.83 -1.46
C THR A 28 -7.43 8.54 -0.75
N LYS A 29 -8.11 9.58 -0.25
CA LYS A 29 -9.38 9.47 0.50
C LYS A 29 -10.63 9.63 -0.36
N GLN A 30 -10.51 10.33 -1.48
CA GLN A 30 -11.63 10.59 -2.40
C GLN A 30 -11.21 10.21 -3.82
N MET A 31 -12.19 9.87 -4.66
CA MET A 31 -11.94 9.66 -6.08
C MET A 31 -11.67 11.00 -6.75
N GLN A 32 -10.65 11.06 -7.60
CA GLN A 32 -10.24 12.26 -8.33
C GLN A 32 -9.97 11.95 -9.79
N THR A 33 -10.23 12.92 -10.66
CA THR A 33 -10.02 12.79 -12.12
C THR A 33 -8.80 13.61 -12.54
N ILE A 34 -7.81 12.96 -13.12
CA ILE A 34 -6.56 13.57 -13.57
C ILE A 34 -6.54 13.58 -15.09
N LYS A 35 -6.46 14.78 -15.67
CA LYS A 35 -6.31 14.92 -17.13
C LYS A 35 -4.86 14.64 -17.51
N LEU A 36 -4.63 13.56 -18.25
CA LEU A 36 -3.30 13.21 -18.75
C LEU A 36 -2.94 14.11 -19.93
N ASP A 37 -3.83 14.14 -20.93
CA ASP A 37 -3.74 14.96 -22.15
C ASP A 37 -5.15 15.40 -22.64
N LYS A 38 -5.28 15.80 -23.91
CA LYS A 38 -6.57 16.24 -24.48
C LYS A 38 -7.61 15.11 -24.63
N LEU A 39 -7.18 13.85 -24.73
CA LEU A 39 -8.01 12.70 -25.04
C LEU A 39 -8.18 11.75 -23.85
N ILE A 40 -7.21 11.72 -22.93
CA ILE A 40 -7.13 10.74 -21.85
C ILE A 40 -7.31 11.42 -20.48
N LYS A 41 -8.22 10.85 -19.69
CA LYS A 41 -8.39 11.14 -18.27
C LYS A 41 -8.17 9.85 -17.49
N LEU A 42 -7.45 9.97 -16.39
CA LEU A 42 -7.22 8.89 -15.43
C LEU A 42 -8.06 9.17 -14.18
N PHE A 43 -8.50 8.10 -13.52
CA PHE A 43 -9.18 8.19 -12.23
C PHE A 43 -8.25 7.60 -11.17
N ASP A 44 -7.92 8.41 -10.16
CA ASP A 44 -7.27 7.92 -8.96
C ASP A 44 -8.34 7.71 -7.88
N SER A 45 -8.33 6.54 -7.25
CA SER A 45 -9.36 6.13 -6.30
C SER A 45 -8.76 5.61 -4.99
N PRO A 46 -9.52 5.69 -3.88
CA PRO A 46 -9.09 5.09 -2.62
C PRO A 46 -8.71 3.62 -2.77
N GLY A 47 -7.67 3.21 -2.05
CA GLY A 47 -7.26 1.81 -2.02
C GLY A 47 -8.29 0.96 -1.29
N ILE A 48 -9.02 0.10 -2.01
CA ILE A 48 -9.93 -0.88 -1.38
C ILE A 48 -9.17 -2.17 -1.05
N VAL A 49 -9.40 -2.70 0.15
CA VAL A 49 -8.99 -4.04 0.57
C VAL A 49 -10.21 -4.95 0.45
N MET A 50 -10.30 -5.73 -0.63
CA MET A 50 -11.31 -6.77 -0.75
C MET A 50 -10.67 -8.07 -0.27
N SER A 51 -10.92 -8.45 0.99
CA SER A 51 -10.31 -9.65 1.56
C SER A 51 -11.34 -10.59 2.17
N LYS A 52 -11.33 -11.84 1.71
CA LYS A 52 -11.77 -13.02 2.49
C LYS A 52 -10.66 -13.50 3.44
N GLU A 53 -9.65 -12.66 3.69
CA GLU A 53 -8.45 -13.01 4.45
C GLU A 53 -8.80 -13.18 5.91
N THR A 54 -8.60 -14.38 6.45
CA THR A 54 -8.98 -14.74 7.81
C THR A 54 -7.91 -14.40 8.85
N ASN A 55 -6.66 -14.18 8.41
CA ASN A 55 -5.55 -13.87 9.30
C ASN A 55 -5.18 -12.37 9.24
N PRO A 56 -5.44 -11.59 10.31
CA PRO A 56 -5.10 -10.17 10.39
C PRO A 56 -3.62 -9.85 10.16
N ALA A 57 -2.70 -10.77 10.51
CA ALA A 57 -1.28 -10.60 10.28
C ALA A 57 -0.94 -10.44 8.78
N ASN A 58 -1.71 -11.06 7.89
CA ASN A 58 -1.54 -10.86 6.44
C ASN A 58 -1.89 -9.44 6.00
N LEU A 59 -2.87 -8.81 6.63
CA LEU A 59 -3.25 -7.43 6.31
C LEU A 59 -2.18 -6.44 6.75
N VAL A 60 -1.54 -6.68 7.88
CA VAL A 60 -0.37 -5.93 8.35
C VAL A 60 0.79 -6.06 7.35
N LEU A 61 1.18 -7.29 7.00
CA LEU A 61 2.32 -7.52 6.11
C LEU A 61 2.09 -7.03 4.66
N ARG A 62 0.83 -6.88 4.24
CA ARG A 62 0.48 -6.25 2.94
C ARG A 62 0.39 -4.73 3.00
N ASN A 63 0.74 -4.10 4.12
CA ASN A 63 0.63 -2.67 4.35
C ASN A 63 -0.79 -2.14 4.05
N CYS A 64 -1.81 -2.88 4.51
CA CYS A 64 -3.22 -2.50 4.41
C CYS A 64 -3.72 -1.72 5.63
N ILE A 65 -2.99 -1.80 6.75
CA ILE A 65 -3.33 -1.20 8.04
C ILE A 65 -2.23 -0.19 8.39
N ARG A 66 -2.61 0.93 9.03
CA ARG A 66 -1.64 1.94 9.48
C ARG A 66 -0.81 1.35 10.62
N ILE A 67 0.51 1.49 10.54
CA ILE A 67 1.43 0.89 11.52
C ILE A 67 1.10 1.39 12.93
N GLU A 68 0.80 2.68 13.06
CA GLU A 68 0.41 3.32 14.33
C GLU A 68 -0.83 2.71 15.00
N THR A 69 -1.69 2.02 14.24
CA THR A 69 -2.95 1.43 14.73
C THR A 69 -2.83 -0.05 15.10
N ILE A 70 -1.65 -0.63 14.96
CA ILE A 70 -1.42 -2.05 15.27
C ILE A 70 -1.21 -2.21 16.77
N GLU A 71 -2.15 -2.86 17.45
CA GLU A 71 -2.06 -3.12 18.90
C GLU A 71 -1.00 -4.18 19.25
N ASN A 72 -0.98 -5.30 18.50
CA ASN A 72 -0.02 -6.39 18.70
C ASN A 72 0.70 -6.74 17.39
N PRO A 73 1.97 -6.34 17.22
CA PRO A 73 2.73 -6.62 16.00
C PRO A 73 3.32 -8.05 15.97
N VAL A 74 3.36 -8.78 17.08
CA VAL A 74 4.06 -10.07 17.20
C VAL A 74 3.59 -11.09 16.15
N PRO A 75 2.28 -11.32 15.92
CA PRO A 75 1.84 -12.30 14.92
C PRO A 75 2.29 -11.97 13.49
N ALA A 76 2.41 -10.68 13.16
CA ALA A 76 2.92 -10.25 11.86
C ALA A 76 4.43 -10.50 11.74
N ILE A 77 5.18 -10.27 12.81
CA ILE A 77 6.63 -10.53 12.85
C ILE A 77 6.92 -12.03 12.75
N GLU A 78 6.22 -12.87 13.50
CA GLU A 78 6.37 -14.34 13.42
C GLU A 78 6.08 -14.85 12.00
N LEU A 79 5.00 -14.34 11.40
CA LEU A 79 4.63 -14.69 10.02
C LEU A 79 5.65 -14.19 9.00
N LEU A 80 6.27 -13.02 9.23
CA LEU A 80 7.35 -12.50 8.39
C LEU A 80 8.59 -13.38 8.48
N ILE A 81 9.03 -13.73 9.69
CA ILE A 81 10.19 -14.60 9.93
C ILE A 81 9.96 -15.96 9.26
N HIS A 82 8.75 -16.53 9.37
CA HIS A 82 8.40 -17.79 8.71
C HIS A 82 8.48 -17.72 7.18
N ARG A 83 8.32 -16.53 6.57
CA ARG A 83 8.41 -16.31 5.12
C ARG A 83 9.83 -16.00 4.63
N CYS A 84 10.74 -15.66 5.53
CA CYS A 84 12.11 -15.32 5.20
C CYS A 84 13.05 -16.51 5.40
N THR A 85 14.14 -16.56 4.62
CA THR A 85 15.20 -17.55 4.85
C THR A 85 16.05 -17.16 6.07
N LYS A 86 16.78 -18.12 6.63
CA LYS A 86 17.67 -17.86 7.77
C LYS A 86 18.75 -16.83 7.43
N GLU A 87 19.24 -16.82 6.19
CA GLU A 87 20.22 -15.86 5.70
C GLU A 87 19.64 -14.46 5.63
N GLN A 88 18.39 -14.33 5.14
CA GLN A 88 17.68 -13.06 5.09
C GLN A 88 17.47 -12.49 6.49
N VAL A 89 17.06 -13.34 7.45
CA VAL A 89 16.83 -12.89 8.84
C VAL A 89 18.15 -12.49 9.53
N LYS A 90 19.23 -13.27 9.37
CA LYS A 90 20.55 -12.97 9.92
C LYS A 90 21.18 -11.66 9.40
N PHE A 91 20.77 -11.18 8.22
CA PHE A 91 21.26 -9.91 7.71
C PHE A 91 20.71 -8.71 8.49
N TYR A 92 19.54 -8.87 9.13
CA TYR A 92 18.83 -7.79 9.83
C TYR A 92 18.82 -7.92 11.36
N LEU A 93 19.38 -9.00 11.92
CA LEU A 93 19.58 -9.23 13.36
C LEU A 93 21.06 -9.25 13.69
#